data_AF-A0A6J6GRY0-F1
#
_entry.id   AF-A0A6J6GRY0-F1
#
_cell.length_a   1.000
_cell.length_b   1.000
_cell.length_c   1.000
_cell.angle_alpha   90.00
_cell.angle_beta   90.00
_cell.angle_gamma   90.00
#
_symmetry.space_group_name_H-M   'P 1'
#
loop_
_entity.id
_entity.type
_entity.pdbx_description
1 polymer ?
#
loop_
_entity_poly.entity_id
_entity_poly.type
_entity_poly.pdbx_seq_one_letter_code
_entity_poly.pdbx_strand_id
1 'polypeptide(L)' 'MQALELLGTKATKPIVVRLDGNNVVEGRAILSAANHPLVEQAETMDGAASRAAELAAK' A
#
# COMPACT_ATOMS: atom_id res chain seq x y z
N MET A 1 -16.93 0.96 6.94
CA MET A 1 -16.43 0.53 5.62
C MET A 1 -14.97 0.93 5.54
N GLN A 2 -14.04 -0.02 5.64
CA GLN A 2 -12.62 0.27 5.45
C GLN A 2 -12.29 0.24 3.94
N ALA A 3 -11.52 1.20 3.45
CA ALA A 3 -11.18 1.30 2.03
C ALA A 3 -10.45 0.05 1.49
N LEU A 4 -9.76 -0.71 2.36
CA LEU A 4 -9.11 -1.96 1.99
C LEU A 4 -10.08 -3.10 1.71
N GLU A 5 -11.24 -3.14 2.39
CA GLU A 5 -12.28 -4.15 2.13
C GLU A 5 -12.92 -3.94 0.75
N LEU A 6 -12.99 -2.68 0.30
CA LEU A 6 -13.46 -2.33 -1.04
C LEU A 6 -12.49 -2.73 -2.15
N LEU A 7 -11.18 -2.84 -1.86
CA LEU A 7 -10.19 -3.34 -2.82
C LEU A 7 -10.47 -4.80 -3.18
N GLY A 8 -10.87 -5.63 -2.20
CA GLY A 8 -11.48 -6.94 -2.38
C GLY A 8 -10.89 -7.79 -3.53
N THR A 9 -11.74 -8.53 -4.23
CA THR A 9 -11.37 -9.37 -5.39
C THR A 9 -11.09 -8.58 -6.67
N LYS A 10 -11.27 -7.25 -6.66
CA LYS A 10 -11.05 -6.38 -7.83
C LYS A 10 -9.59 -6.00 -7.99
N ALA A 11 -8.85 -5.91 -6.90
CA ALA A 11 -7.41 -5.70 -6.94
C ALA A 11 -6.73 -7.03 -7.30
N THR A 12 -6.24 -7.13 -8.52
CA THR A 12 -5.44 -8.28 -8.98
C THR A 12 -3.95 -7.96 -9.10
N LYS A 13 -3.59 -6.68 -8.92
CA LYS A 13 -2.21 -6.18 -9.04
C LYS A 13 -1.67 -5.74 -7.68
N PRO A 14 -0.36 -5.91 -7.43
CA PRO A 14 0.27 -5.35 -6.25
C PRO A 14 0.09 -3.82 -6.17
N ILE A 15 -0.11 -3.29 -4.97
CA ILE A 15 -0.31 -1.87 -4.69
C ILE A 15 0.77 -1.43 -3.72
N VAL A 16 1.56 -0.43 -4.14
CA VAL A 16 2.56 0.21 -3.27
C VAL A 16 1.97 1.49 -2.70
N VAL A 17 1.90 1.58 -1.37
CA VAL A 17 1.30 2.69 -0.66
C VAL A 17 2.36 3.47 0.09
N ARG A 18 2.52 4.75 -0.25
CA ARG A 18 3.27 5.73 0.54
C ARG A 18 2.28 6.66 1.22
N LEU A 19 2.30 6.66 2.56
CA LEU A 19 1.54 7.62 3.35
C LEU A 19 2.41 8.84 3.68
N ASP A 20 1.84 10.02 3.55
CA ASP A 20 2.47 11.31 3.86
C ASP A 20 1.47 12.21 4.61
N GLY A 21 1.97 13.10 5.46
CA GLY A 21 1.16 14.02 6.28
C GLY A 21 1.05 13.67 7.76
N ASN A 22 0.18 14.39 8.47
CA ASN A 22 0.17 14.46 9.94
C ASN A 22 -0.12 13.12 10.65
N ASN A 23 -0.97 12.26 10.07
CA ASN A 23 -1.40 10.99 10.69
C ASN A 23 -0.72 9.78 10.05
N VAL A 24 0.49 9.93 9.51
CA VAL A 24 1.22 8.86 8.83
C VAL A 24 1.39 7.62 9.71
N VAL A 25 1.70 7.79 11.00
CA VAL A 25 1.94 6.68 11.93
C VAL A 25 0.68 5.84 12.13
N GLU A 26 -0.45 6.51 12.34
CA GLU A 26 -1.75 5.86 12.50
C GLU A 26 -2.16 5.15 11.21
N GLY A 27 -2.01 5.80 10.06
CA GLY A 27 -2.30 5.19 8.76
C GLY A 27 -1.44 3.95 8.50
N ARG A 28 -0.15 3.98 8.85
CA ARG A 28 0.74 2.81 8.74
C ARG A 28 0.29 1.67 9.66
N ALA A 29 -0.11 1.99 10.89
CA ALA A 29 -0.62 1.01 11.84
C ALA A 29 -1.90 0.32 11.31
N ILE A 30 -2.82 1.10 10.70
CA ILE A 30 -4.04 0.56 10.08
C ILE A 30 -3.69 -0.38 8.92
N LEU A 31 -2.78 0.02 8.04
CA LEU A 31 -2.36 -0.83 6.92
C LEU A 31 -1.66 -2.11 7.37
N SER A 32 -0.81 -2.02 8.39
CA SER A 32 -0.14 -3.18 8.98
C SER A 32 -1.13 -4.13 9.68
N ALA A 33 -2.12 -3.58 10.39
CA ALA A 33 -3.18 -4.37 11.03
C ALA A 33 -4.10 -5.06 10.01
N ALA A 34 -4.37 -4.41 8.87
CA ALA A 34 -5.16 -5.00 7.80
C ALA A 34 -4.41 -6.15 7.08
N ASN A 35 -3.07 -6.16 7.13
CA ASN A 35 -2.19 -7.22 6.62
C ASN A 35 -2.62 -7.76 5.24
N HIS A 36 -2.94 -6.86 4.31
CA HIS A 36 -3.51 -7.23 3.02
C HIS A 36 -2.41 -7.75 2.07
N PRO A 37 -2.54 -8.94 1.47
CA PRO A 37 -1.46 -9.62 0.74
C PRO A 37 -0.96 -8.88 -0.50
N LEU A 38 -1.78 -7.98 -1.06
CA LEU A 38 -1.43 -7.17 -2.23
C LEU A 38 -0.92 -5.76 -1.89
N VAL A 39 -0.85 -5.39 -0.62
CA VAL A 39 -0.47 -4.03 -0.20
C VAL A 39 0.94 -4.05 0.40
N GLU A 40 1.84 -3.29 -0.20
CA GLU A 40 3.18 -3.04 0.33
C GLU A 40 3.32 -1.57 0.71
N GLN A 41 3.88 -1.29 1.89
CA GLN A 41 4.10 0.07 2.35
C GLN A 41 5.50 0.56 1.97
N ALA A 42 5.60 1.80 1.51
CA ALA A 42 6.86 2.47 1.21
C ALA A 42 7.08 3.69 2.12
N GLU A 43 8.34 4.01 2.39
CA GLU A 43 8.74 5.13 3.24
C GLU A 43 8.94 6.41 2.41
N THR A 44 9.58 6.28 1.25
CA THR A 44 9.89 7.40 0.36
C THR A 44 9.07 7.31 -0.93
N MET A 45 8.91 8.46 -1.59
CA MET A 45 8.25 8.52 -2.90
C MET A 45 9.03 7.73 -3.95
N ASP A 46 10.34 7.92 -4.01
CA ASP A 46 11.21 7.22 -4.96
C ASP A 46 11.20 5.70 -4.71
N GLY A 47 11.28 5.28 -3.45
CA GLY A 47 11.18 3.86 -3.08
C GLY A 47 9.85 3.25 -3.49
N ALA A 48 8.75 4.00 -3.34
CA ALA A 48 7.43 3.55 -3.79
C ALA A 48 7.38 3.35 -5.31
N ALA A 49 7.94 4.30 -6.06
CA ALA A 49 7.96 4.27 -7.53
C ALA A 49 8.82 3.11 -8.06
N SER A 50 10.05 2.96 -7.55
CA SER A 50 10.93 1.85 -7.90
C SER A 50 10.27 0.50 -7.63
N ARG A 51 9.67 0.35 -6.44
CA ARG A 51 9.01 -0.90 -6.06
C ARG A 51 7.79 -1.21 -6.93
N ALA A 52 6.99 -0.20 -7.25
CA ALA A 52 5.86 -0.37 -8.15
C ALA A 52 6.31 -0.81 -9.55
N ALA A 53 7.42 -0.24 -10.06
CA ALA A 53 7.99 -0.64 -11.34
C ALA A 53 8.50 -2.08 -11.34
N GLU A 54 9.19 -2.52 -10.28
CA GLU A 54 9.62 -3.92 -10.12
C GLU A 54 8.43 -4.89 -10.11
N LEU A 55 7.36 -4.55 -9.39
CA LEU A 55 6.16 -5.37 -9.28
C LEU A 55 5.39 -5.44 -10.60
N ALA A 56 5.43 -4.38 -11.42
CA ALA A 56 4.79 -4.35 -12.73
C ALA A 56 5.60 -5.06 -13.82
N ALA A 57 6.91 -5.25 -13.62
CA ALA A 57 7.79 -5.94 -14.55
C ALA A 57 7.82 -7.47 -14.35
N LYS A 58 7.19 -7.98 -13.28
CA LYS A 58 6.96 -9.41 -13.03
C LYS A 58 5.69 -9.89 -13.70
#